data_AF-A0A369QW95-F1
#
_entry.id   AF-A0A369QW95-F1
#
_cell.length_a   1.000
_cell.length_b   1.000
_cell.length_c   1.000
_cell.angle_alpha   90.00
_cell.angle_beta   90.00
_cell.angle_gamma   90.00
#
_symmetry.space_group_name_H-M   'P 1'
#
loop_
_entity.id
_entity.type
_entity.pdbx_description
1 polymer ?
#
loop_
_entity_poly.entity_id
_entity_poly.type
_entity_poly.pdbx_seq_one_letter_code
_entity_poly.pdbx_strand_id
1 'polypeptide(L)'
;MSGALGEAAVIAGLVLAIALAVWAKARQTIRREAGRPRGIAPGEGDHIIDVEYSSGLGGGHATQIRVPRDPQAYARRFVPRGARGEDDG
;
A
#
# COMPACT_ATOMS: atom_id res chain seq x y z
N MET A 1 -4.87 31.53 39.59
CA MET A 1 -5.48 30.20 39.33
C MET A 1 -6.39 30.16 38.09
N SER A 2 -6.59 31.28 37.37
CA SER A 2 -7.46 31.35 36.18
C SER A 2 -6.79 30.90 34.87
N GLY A 3 -5.45 30.99 34.74
CA GLY A 3 -4.73 30.64 33.51
C GLY A 3 -4.73 29.14 33.18
N ALA A 4 -4.46 28.29 34.18
CA ALA A 4 -4.37 26.84 33.99
C ALA A 4 -5.69 26.18 33.56
N LEU A 5 -6.84 26.69 34.03
CA LEU A 5 -8.16 26.22 33.59
C LEU A 5 -8.46 26.62 32.15
N GLY A 6 -8.01 27.80 31.71
CA GLY A 6 -8.14 28.25 30.33
C GLY A 6 -7.27 27.44 29.37
N GLU A 7 -6.02 27.17 29.74
CA GLU A 7 -5.10 26.32 28.97
C GLU A 7 -5.63 24.89 28.86
N ALA A 8 -6.10 24.30 29.96
CA ALA A 8 -6.69 22.97 29.96
C ALA A 8 -7.93 22.89 29.06
N ALA A 9 -8.78 23.92 29.05
CA ALA A 9 -9.96 23.97 28.18
C ALA A 9 -9.57 24.06 26.69
N VAL A 10 -8.56 24.85 26.34
CA VAL A 10 -8.05 24.94 24.98
C VAL A 10 -7.45 23.61 24.53
N ILE A 11 -6.63 22.98 25.38
CA ILE A 11 -6.03 21.66 25.09
C ILE A 11 -7.12 20.61 24.89
N ALA A 12 -8.09 20.52 25.79
CA ALA A 12 -9.20 19.58 25.68
C ALA A 12 -10.01 19.80 24.39
N GLY A 13 -10.26 21.07 24.03
CA GLY A 13 -10.93 21.43 22.78
C GLY A 13 -10.16 20.98 21.54
N LEU A 14 -8.83 21.20 21.52
CA LEU A 14 -7.97 20.78 20.41
C LEU A 14 -7.90 19.25 20.28
N VAL A 15 -7.77 18.54 21.40
CA VAL A 15 -7.76 17.06 21.41
C VAL A 15 -9.08 16.53 20.85
N LEU A 16 -10.21 17.08 21.29
CA LEU A 16 -11.52 16.68 20.78
C LEU A 16 -11.67 16.98 19.28
N ALA A 17 -11.24 18.16 18.83
CA ALA A 17 -11.29 18.54 17.43
C ALA A 17 -10.44 17.59 16.54
N ILE A 18 -9.23 17.25 16.98
CA ILE A 18 -8.35 16.30 16.28
C ILE A 18 -9.01 14.91 16.26
N ALA A 19 -9.52 14.43 17.38
CA ALA A 19 -10.18 13.13 17.46
C ALA A 19 -11.37 13.04 16.49
N LEU A 20 -12.21 14.07 16.43
CA LEU A 20 -13.34 14.16 15.51
C LEU A 20 -12.89 14.20 14.05
N ALA A 21 -11.84 14.96 13.74
CA ALA A 21 -11.29 15.04 12.38
C ALA A 21 -10.74 13.69 11.91
N VAL A 22 -9.99 12.99 12.77
CA VAL A 22 -9.46 11.65 12.49
C VAL A 22 -10.61 10.66 12.30
N TRP A 23 -11.61 10.68 13.19
CA TRP A 23 -12.77 9.81 13.08
C TRP A 23 -13.56 10.03 11.78
N ALA A 24 -13.81 11.28 11.40
CA ALA A 24 -14.50 11.63 10.17
C ALA A 24 -13.74 11.17 8.93
N LYS A 25 -12.41 11.39 8.90
CA LYS A 25 -11.52 10.90 7.83
C LYS A 25 -11.53 9.38 7.74
N ALA A 26 -11.38 8.67 8.86
CA ALA A 26 -11.40 7.22 8.88
C ALA A 26 -12.72 6.67 8.31
N ARG A 27 -13.86 7.22 8.75
CA ARG A 27 -15.18 6.84 8.24
C ARG A 27 -15.32 7.14 6.76
N GLN A 28 -14.83 8.28 6.29
CA GLN A 28 -14.83 8.64 4.86
C GLN A 28 -14.00 7.66 4.02
N THR A 29 -12.80 7.30 4.47
CA THR A 29 -11.92 6.35 3.79
C THR A 29 -12.54 4.96 3.72
N ILE A 30 -13.02 4.42 4.85
CA ILE A 30 -13.68 3.11 4.89
C ILE A 30 -14.87 3.08 3.91
N ARG A 31 -15.71 4.11 3.90
CA ARG A 31 -16.86 4.19 2.99
C ARG A 31 -16.45 4.25 1.52
N ARG A 32 -15.36 4.94 1.19
CA ARG A 32 -14.83 5.02 -0.18
C ARG A 32 -14.21 3.71 -0.64
N GLU A 33 -13.64 2.94 0.28
CA GLU A 33 -12.95 1.70 -0.02
C GLU A 33 -13.86 0.45 0.04
N ALA A 34 -14.98 0.50 0.76
CA ALA A 34 -15.87 -0.65 0.98
C ALA A 34 -16.41 -1.31 -0.31
N GLY A 35 -16.51 -0.56 -1.41
CA GLY A 35 -16.98 -1.09 -2.70
C GLY A 35 -15.90 -1.19 -3.77
N ARG A 36 -14.63 -0.89 -3.46
CA ARG A 36 -13.56 -0.89 -4.45
C ARG A 36 -13.05 -2.32 -4.63
N PRO A 37 -13.04 -2.87 -5.87
CA PRO A 37 -12.48 -4.20 -6.09
C PRO A 37 -11.02 -4.21 -5.63
N ARG A 38 -10.67 -5.20 -4.80
CA ARG A 38 -9.29 -5.39 -4.34
C ARG A 38 -8.50 -6.16 -5.39
N GLY A 39 -7.20 -5.90 -5.43
CA GLY A 39 -6.30 -6.52 -6.40
C GLY A 39 -6.53 -5.98 -7.80
N ILE A 40 -6.05 -6.72 -8.79
CA ILE A 40 -6.15 -6.33 -10.18
C ILE A 40 -6.76 -7.47 -10.98
N ALA A 41 -7.68 -7.12 -11.88
CA ALA A 41 -8.33 -8.11 -12.74
C ALA A 41 -7.28 -8.81 -13.62
N PRO A 42 -7.44 -10.12 -13.86
CA PRO A 42 -6.59 -10.83 -14.80
C PRO A 42 -6.74 -10.25 -16.21
N GLY A 43 -5.69 -10.38 -17.01
CA GLY A 43 -5.67 -9.84 -18.37
C GLY A 43 -4.30 -9.95 -19.02
N GLU A 44 -4.11 -9.25 -20.13
CA GLU A 44 -2.85 -9.27 -20.88
C GLU A 44 -1.88 -8.17 -20.45
N GLY A 45 -0.58 -8.38 -20.65
CA GLY A 45 0.47 -7.41 -20.31
C GLY A 45 0.90 -7.43 -18.83
N ASP A 46 1.66 -6.42 -18.44
CA ASP A 46 2.30 -6.34 -17.12
C ASP A 46 1.74 -5.21 -16.26
N HIS A 47 1.65 -5.46 -14.96
CA HIS A 47 1.64 -4.44 -13.93
C HIS A 47 3.05 -3.96 -13.64
N ILE A 48 3.21 -2.65 -13.66
CA ILE A 48 4.44 -1.97 -13.34
C ILE A 48 4.31 -1.43 -11.93
N ILE A 49 5.20 -1.87 -11.04
CA ILE A 49 5.28 -1.40 -9.66
C ILE A 49 6.59 -0.63 -9.54
N ASP A 50 6.47 0.69 -9.44
CA ASP A 50 7.59 1.57 -9.18
C ASP A 50 7.83 1.59 -7.67
N VAL A 51 8.97 1.06 -7.25
CA VAL A 51 9.41 1.01 -5.86
C VAL A 51 10.47 2.08 -5.68
N GLU A 52 10.05 3.21 -5.12
CA GLU A 52 10.97 4.27 -4.69
C GLU A 52 11.28 4.05 -3.22
N TYR A 53 12.49 3.56 -2.93
CA TYR A 53 12.96 3.41 -1.56
C TYR A 53 13.95 4.53 -1.23
N SER A 54 13.56 5.41 -0.30
CA SER A 54 14.42 6.47 0.24
C SER A 54 14.74 6.19 1.70
N SER A 55 15.92 5.61 1.97
CA SER A 55 16.52 5.64 3.30
C SER A 55 17.29 6.95 3.46
N GLY A 56 16.87 7.81 4.40
CA GLY A 56 17.50 9.10 4.65
C GLY A 56 19.01 8.98 4.89
N LEU A 57 19.76 10.00 4.43
CA LEU A 57 21.22 10.04 4.16
C LEU A 57 21.64 9.38 2.82
N GLY A 58 21.16 9.93 1.71
CA GLY A 58 21.98 10.01 0.49
C GLY A 58 22.05 8.79 -0.43
N GLY A 59 20.98 8.00 -0.56
CA GLY A 59 20.92 6.95 -1.58
C GLY A 59 19.52 6.38 -1.74
N GLY A 60 18.69 7.03 -2.56
CA GLY A 60 17.42 6.44 -2.99
C GLY A 60 17.68 5.39 -4.07
N HIS A 61 17.10 4.19 -3.92
CA HIS A 61 17.07 3.19 -4.98
C HIS A 61 15.66 3.09 -5.54
N ALA A 62 15.50 3.55 -6.78
CA ALA A 62 14.32 3.30 -7.60
C ALA A 62 14.48 1.95 -8.30
N THR A 63 13.54 1.03 -8.10
CA THR A 63 13.44 -0.21 -8.88
C THR A 63 12.05 -0.36 -9.43
N GLN A 64 11.95 -0.96 -10.61
CA GLN A 64 10.69 -1.24 -11.26
C GLN A 64 10.46 -2.75 -11.31
N ILE A 65 9.38 -3.21 -10.69
CA ILE A 65 8.98 -4.62 -10.70
C ILE A 65 7.85 -4.79 -11.72
N ARG A 66 8.03 -5.75 -12.64
CA ARG A 66 7.02 -6.10 -13.65
C ARG A 66 6.32 -7.39 -13.28
N VAL A 67 5.01 -7.37 -13.06
CA VAL A 67 4.19 -8.53 -12.68
C VAL A 67 3.15 -8.83 -13.78
N PRO A 68 3.17 -10.02 -14.41
CA PRO A 68 2.20 -10.36 -15.45
C PRO A 68 0.78 -10.37 -14.91
N ARG A 69 -0.14 -9.85 -15.71
CA ARG A 69 -1.58 -9.96 -15.45
C ARG A 69 -2.15 -11.33 -15.80
N ASP A 70 -1.50 -12.05 -16.72
CA ASP A 70 -1.92 -13.40 -17.09
C ASP A 70 -1.50 -14.38 -15.97
N PRO A 71 -2.45 -15.08 -15.33
CA PRO A 71 -2.16 -16.03 -14.27
C PRO A 71 -1.17 -17.12 -14.69
N GLN A 72 -1.22 -17.55 -15.95
CA GLN A 72 -0.35 -18.61 -16.45
C GLN A 72 1.09 -18.11 -16.67
N ALA A 73 1.27 -16.91 -17.23
CA ALA A 73 2.57 -16.26 -17.31
C ALA A 73 3.17 -15.97 -15.93
N TYR A 74 2.35 -15.57 -14.96
CA TYR A 74 2.80 -15.40 -13.58
C TYR A 74 3.26 -16.74 -12.97
N ALA A 75 2.45 -17.80 -13.05
CA ALA A 75 2.77 -19.13 -12.53
C ALA A 75 4.06 -19.71 -13.13
N ARG A 76 4.26 -19.53 -14.44
CA ARG A 76 5.47 -19.98 -15.14
C ARG A 76 6.77 -19.41 -14.59
N ARG A 77 6.74 -18.24 -13.94
CA ARG A 77 7.95 -17.64 -13.32
C ARG A 77 8.43 -18.40 -12.09
N PHE A 78 7.59 -19.24 -11.48
CA PHE A 78 7.95 -20.06 -10.32
C PHE A 78 8.47 -21.45 -10.70
N VAL A 79 8.36 -21.85 -11.97
CA VAL A 79 8.87 -23.14 -12.45
C VAL A 79 10.38 -23.02 -12.64
N PRO A 80 11.20 -23.83 -11.94
CA PRO A 80 12.64 -23.83 -12.13
C PRO A 80 13.00 -24.14 -13.58
N ARG A 81 13.98 -23.42 -14.13
CA ARG A 81 14.55 -23.74 -15.44
C ARG A 81 15.37 -25.02 -15.30
N GLY A 82 14.79 -26.16 -15.69
CA GLY A 82 15.40 -27.48 -15.54
C GLY A 82 14.41 -28.59 -15.13
N ALA A 83 13.19 -28.25 -14.74
CA ALA A 83 12.15 -29.23 -14.42
C ALA A 83 11.41 -29.77 -15.67
N ARG A 84 11.80 -29.35 -16.88
CA ARG A 84 11.40 -30.03 -18.12
C ARG A 84 12.34 -31.22 -18.27
N GLY A 85 11.76 -32.41 -18.21
CA GLY A 85 12.46 -33.68 -18.04
C GLY A 85 13.71 -33.81 -18.90
N GLU A 86 14.77 -34.22 -18.22
CA GLU A 86 15.86 -34.99 -18.78
C GLU A 86 15.28 -36.35 -19.22
N ASP A 87 14.64 -36.36 -20.39
CA ASP A 87 14.37 -37.57 -21.18
C ASP A 87 15.37 -37.60 -22.36
N ASP A 88 16.64 -37.27 -22.09
CA ASP A 88 17.75 -37.50 -23.01
C ASP A 88 18.15 -38.97 -22.90
N GLY A 89 17.59 -39.78 -23.79
CA GLY A 89 18.08 -41.12 -24.13
C GLY A 89 19.26 -41.10 -25.09
#